data_AF-X1J4C2-F1
#
_entry.id   AF-X1J4C2-F1
#
_cell.length_a   1.000
_cell.length_b   1.000
_cell.length_c   1.000
_cell.angle_alpha   90.00
_cell.angle_beta   90.00
_cell.angle_gamma   90.00
#
_symmetry.space_group_name_H-M   'P 1'
#
loop_
_entity.id
_entity.type
_entity.pdbx_description
1 polymer ?
#
loop_
_entity_poly.entity_id
_entity_poly.type
_entity_poly.pdbx_seq_one_letter_code
_entity_poly.pdbx_strand_id
1 'polypeptide(L)'
;ITEIIYAEKTSEGIFIITKEESFKRLSGFFHTKKRFNVEKLIITEEDKFKNLLVSLDDRQGFVVSLGIIQKCDFKRKIFTVSAPLEEKDLSKVFSLKFGAIQLGLDGKELGKVYPGEI
;
A
#
# COMPACT_ATOMS: atom_id res chain seq x y z
N ILE A 1 -6.34 19.61 -9.86
CA ILE A 1 -5.90 18.61 -10.86
C ILE A 1 -5.32 17.47 -10.05
N THR A 2 -5.80 16.24 -10.20
CA THR A 2 -5.28 15.11 -9.43
C THR A 2 -3.89 14.73 -9.96
N GLU A 3 -2.86 14.85 -9.13
CA GLU A 3 -1.51 14.39 -9.46
C GLU A 3 -1.44 12.86 -9.30
N ILE A 4 -1.13 12.15 -10.39
CA ILE A 4 -0.81 10.71 -10.36
C ILE A 4 0.66 10.58 -9.98
N ILE A 5 0.92 9.93 -8.84
CA ILE A 5 2.27 9.73 -8.30
C ILE A 5 2.88 8.46 -8.87
N TYR A 6 2.06 7.42 -9.00
CA TYR A 6 2.45 6.10 -9.48
C TYR A 6 1.29 5.41 -10.17
N ALA A 7 1.60 4.60 -11.17
CA ALA A 7 0.63 3.70 -11.78
C ALA A 7 1.33 2.44 -12.26
N GLU A 8 0.68 1.30 -12.09
CA GLU A 8 1.18 0.00 -12.50
C GLU A 8 0.04 -0.85 -13.07
N LYS A 9 0.37 -1.62 -14.11
CA LYS A 9 -0.50 -2.69 -14.63
C LYS A 9 0.12 -4.03 -14.28
N THR A 10 -0.63 -4.86 -13.58
CA THR A 10 -0.27 -6.25 -13.26
C THR A 10 -1.25 -7.21 -13.96
N SER A 11 -1.06 -8.52 -13.77
CA SER A 11 -2.04 -9.53 -14.16
C SER A 11 -3.36 -9.40 -13.39
N GLU A 12 -3.34 -8.82 -12.18
CA GLU A 12 -4.52 -8.67 -11.33
C GLU A 12 -5.33 -7.40 -11.65
N GLY A 13 -4.72 -6.43 -12.33
CA GLY A 13 -5.42 -5.20 -12.70
C GLY A 13 -4.49 -4.00 -12.87
N ILE A 14 -5.07 -2.81 -12.71
CA ILE A 14 -4.34 -1.55 -12.72
C ILE A 14 -4.44 -0.92 -11.33
N PHE A 15 -3.31 -0.47 -10.81
CA PHE A 15 -3.19 0.21 -9.53
C PHE A 15 -2.66 1.61 -9.78
N ILE A 16 -3.32 2.63 -9.23
CA ILE A 16 -2.96 4.03 -9.39
C ILE A 16 -2.89 4.67 -8.02
N ILE A 17 -1.78 5.36 -7.74
CA ILE A 17 -1.58 6.12 -6.51
C ILE A 17 -1.68 7.61 -6.82
N THR A 18 -2.51 8.33 -6.07
CA THR A 18 -2.73 9.77 -6.22
C THR A 18 -2.38 10.54 -4.95
N LYS A 19 -2.14 11.85 -5.10
CA LYS A 19 -1.73 12.73 -3.98
C LYS A 19 -2.89 13.27 -3.14
N GLU A 20 -4.10 13.36 -3.70
CA GLU A 20 -5.23 14.01 -3.03
C GLU A 20 -6.55 13.25 -3.25
N GLU A 21 -7.47 13.43 -2.29
CA GLU A 21 -8.83 12.87 -2.20
C GLU A 21 -9.78 13.26 -3.35
N SER A 22 -9.31 14.06 -4.31
CA SER A 22 -10.13 14.68 -5.34
C SER A 22 -10.57 13.72 -6.46
N PHE A 23 -10.53 12.41 -6.20
CA PHE A 23 -10.90 11.36 -7.13
C PHE A 23 -12.39 10.97 -7.11
N LYS A 24 -13.21 11.60 -6.25
CA LYS A 24 -14.68 11.43 -6.21
C LYS A 24 -15.42 11.83 -7.52
N ARG A 25 -14.72 12.17 -8.61
CA ARG A 25 -15.30 12.86 -9.78
C ARG A 25 -14.98 12.29 -11.15
N LEU A 26 -14.78 10.98 -11.28
CA LEU A 26 -14.47 10.39 -12.59
C LEU A 26 -15.54 9.37 -13.01
N SER A 27 -16.55 9.88 -13.69
CA SER A 27 -17.50 9.11 -14.51
C SER A 27 -16.84 8.32 -15.67
N GLY A 28 -15.51 8.32 -15.79
CA GLY A 28 -14.75 7.67 -16.87
C GLY A 28 -14.28 6.23 -16.62
N PHE A 29 -14.43 5.66 -15.40
CA PHE A 29 -13.78 4.38 -15.03
C PHE A 29 -14.24 3.15 -15.79
N PHE A 30 -15.51 3.09 -16.19
CA PHE A 30 -16.02 1.97 -16.95
C PHE A 30 -15.33 1.85 -18.31
N HIS A 31 -14.94 2.98 -18.91
CA HIS A 31 -14.18 2.99 -20.16
C HIS A 31 -12.75 2.51 -19.96
N THR A 32 -12.11 2.84 -18.84
CA THR A 32 -10.74 2.42 -18.53
C THR A 32 -10.63 0.90 -18.37
N LYS A 33 -11.53 0.26 -17.59
CA LYS A 33 -11.53 -1.21 -17.44
C LYS A 33 -11.71 -1.93 -18.77
N LYS A 34 -12.68 -1.51 -19.59
CA LYS A 34 -12.92 -2.06 -20.92
C LYS A 34 -11.75 -1.82 -21.87
N ARG A 35 -11.17 -0.62 -21.87
CA ARG A 35 -10.05 -0.26 -22.75
C ARG A 35 -8.79 -1.07 -22.45
N PHE A 36 -8.52 -1.35 -21.18
CA PHE A 36 -7.32 -2.11 -20.78
C PHE A 36 -7.57 -3.61 -20.58
N ASN A 37 -8.82 -4.06 -20.76
CA ASN A 37 -9.29 -5.43 -20.52
C ASN A 37 -8.84 -5.97 -19.15
N VAL A 38 -9.07 -5.18 -18.09
CA VAL A 38 -8.71 -5.54 -16.71
C VAL A 38 -9.97 -5.65 -15.84
N GLU A 39 -10.00 -6.67 -14.99
CA GLU A 39 -11.11 -6.89 -14.06
C GLU A 39 -11.08 -5.89 -12.89
N LYS A 40 -9.86 -5.60 -12.40
CA LYS A 40 -9.63 -4.72 -11.26
C LYS A 40 -8.95 -3.42 -11.66
N LEU A 41 -9.45 -2.31 -11.11
CA LEU A 41 -8.82 -1.00 -11.15
C LEU A 41 -8.91 -0.45 -9.73
N ILE A 42 -7.78 -0.33 -9.04
CA ILE A 42 -7.68 0.27 -7.71
C ILE A 42 -7.02 1.63 -7.86
N ILE A 43 -7.66 2.64 -7.26
CA ILE A 43 -7.14 3.99 -7.25
C ILE A 43 -7.21 4.46 -5.82
N THR A 44 -6.04 4.81 -5.29
CA THR A 44 -5.86 5.02 -3.87
C THR A 44 -4.95 6.19 -3.61
N GLU A 45 -5.13 6.81 -2.46
CA GLU A 45 -4.36 7.96 -2.03
C GLU A 45 -3.10 7.49 -1.32
N GLU A 46 -1.99 8.20 -1.50
CA GLU A 46 -0.73 7.85 -0.85
C GLU A 46 -0.85 7.79 0.68
N ASP A 47 -1.69 8.64 1.28
CA ASP A 47 -1.91 8.72 2.72
C ASP A 47 -2.59 7.47 3.30
N LYS A 48 -3.27 6.64 2.49
CA LYS A 48 -3.86 5.37 2.94
C LYS A 48 -2.81 4.36 3.40
N PHE A 49 -1.58 4.49 2.91
CA PHE A 49 -0.46 3.61 3.31
C PHE A 49 0.26 4.12 4.56
N LYS A 50 0.07 5.39 4.92
CA LYS A 50 0.73 5.98 6.10
C LYS A 50 0.21 5.30 7.36
N ASN A 51 1.13 4.99 8.28
CA ASN A 51 0.85 4.31 9.54
C ASN A 51 0.20 2.93 9.37
N LEU A 52 0.18 2.34 8.17
CA LEU A 52 -0.40 1.04 7.95
C LEU A 52 0.46 -0.04 8.61
N LEU A 53 -0.19 -0.90 9.40
CA LEU A 53 0.41 -2.09 9.98
C LEU A 53 0.69 -3.10 8.86
N VAL A 54 1.90 -3.64 8.86
CA VAL A 54 2.37 -4.59 7.86
C VAL A 54 3.03 -5.78 8.55
N SER A 55 2.97 -6.95 7.91
CA SER A 55 3.84 -8.06 8.26
C SER A 55 5.11 -8.01 7.42
N LEU A 56 6.24 -8.33 8.05
CA LEU A 56 7.52 -8.59 7.41
C LEU A 56 7.73 -10.10 7.43
N ASP A 57 7.71 -10.72 6.26
CA ASP A 57 7.64 -12.17 6.13
C ASP A 57 8.94 -12.73 5.56
N ASP A 58 9.28 -13.95 5.96
CA ASP A 58 10.37 -14.71 5.38
C ASP A 58 10.01 -15.32 4.01
N ARG A 59 10.94 -16.04 3.38
CA ARG A 59 10.73 -16.70 2.09
C ARG A 59 9.67 -17.81 2.12
N GLN A 60 9.36 -18.35 3.30
CA GLN A 60 8.35 -19.39 3.49
C GLN A 60 6.97 -18.78 3.80
N GLY A 61 6.90 -17.45 3.98
CA GLY A 61 5.69 -16.72 4.33
C GLY A 61 5.40 -16.67 5.84
N PHE A 62 6.36 -17.05 6.70
CA PHE A 62 6.23 -16.87 8.14
C PHE A 62 6.57 -15.43 8.54
N VAL A 63 5.80 -14.88 9.47
CA VAL A 63 6.01 -13.52 9.97
C VAL A 63 7.28 -13.48 10.83
N VAL A 64 8.26 -12.69 10.41
CA VAL A 64 9.49 -12.40 11.15
C VAL A 64 9.23 -11.29 12.17
N SER A 65 8.53 -10.23 11.75
CA SER A 65 8.11 -9.13 12.62
C SER A 65 6.89 -8.41 12.05
N LEU A 66 6.18 -7.69 12.90
CA LEU A 66 5.25 -6.65 12.45
C LEU A 66 6.00 -5.32 12.30
N GLY A 67 5.47 -4.45 11.44
CA GLY A 67 6.01 -3.11 11.24
C GLY A 67 4.92 -2.10 10.92
N ILE A 68 5.27 -0.82 10.98
CA ILE A 68 4.38 0.30 10.69
C ILE A 68 5.03 1.15 9.61
N ILE A 69 4.35 1.34 8.48
CA ILE A 69 4.85 2.20 7.39
C ILE A 69 4.90 3.66 7.90
N GLN A 70 6.10 4.24 7.86
CA GLN A 70 6.35 5.64 8.24
C GLN A 70 6.42 6.57 7.03
N LYS A 71 6.90 6.06 5.89
CA LYS A 71 7.04 6.85 4.66
C LYS A 71 6.90 5.97 3.42
N CYS A 72 6.20 6.50 2.42
CA CYS A 72 6.11 5.93 1.09
C CYS A 72 6.78 6.88 0.10
N ASP A 73 7.81 6.41 -0.60
CA ASP A 73 8.35 7.09 -1.77
C ASP A 73 8.00 6.25 -3.00
N PHE A 74 6.81 6.50 -3.54
CA PHE A 74 6.29 5.74 -4.68
C PHE A 74 7.10 5.96 -5.95
N LYS A 75 7.74 7.13 -6.12
CA LYS A 75 8.61 7.42 -7.27
C LYS A 75 9.86 6.53 -7.25
N ARG A 76 10.47 6.36 -6.06
CA ARG A 76 11.64 5.48 -5.86
C ARG A 76 11.28 4.03 -5.54
N LYS A 77 9.99 3.73 -5.36
CA LYS A 77 9.45 2.43 -4.94
C LYS A 77 10.02 1.96 -3.58
N ILE A 78 10.14 2.89 -2.63
CA ILE A 78 10.71 2.61 -1.30
C ILE A 78 9.65 2.84 -0.24
N PHE A 79 9.42 1.84 0.61
CA PHE A 79 8.72 1.99 1.88
C PHE A 79 9.74 2.05 3.03
N THR A 80 9.55 3.00 3.93
CA THR A 80 10.27 3.05 5.21
C THR A 80 9.34 2.51 6.29
N VAL A 81 9.77 1.47 6.99
CA VAL A 81 8.96 0.74 7.98
C VAL A 81 9.67 0.79 9.33
N SER A 82 8.92 1.12 10.38
CA SER A 82 9.38 0.99 11.77
C SER A 82 8.94 -0.37 12.30
N ALA A 83 9.89 -1.21 12.72
CA ALA A 83 9.61 -2.55 13.23
C ALA A 83 10.59 -2.89 14.38
N PRO A 84 10.14 -3.62 15.43
CA PRO A 84 11.01 -4.14 16.47
C PRO A 84 11.78 -5.37 15.96
N LEU A 85 12.74 -5.14 15.07
CA LEU A 85 13.51 -6.19 14.40
C LEU A 85 15.01 -5.99 14.69
N GLU A 86 15.68 -7.04 15.16
CA GLU A 86 17.12 -7.03 15.37
C GLU A 86 17.89 -7.09 14.04
N GLU A 87 19.08 -6.50 14.01
CA GLU A 87 19.91 -6.43 12.79
C GLU A 87 20.20 -7.81 12.19
N LYS A 88 20.43 -8.82 13.04
CA LYS A 88 20.67 -10.21 12.62
C LYS A 88 19.49 -10.82 11.84
N ASP A 89 18.28 -10.35 12.09
CA ASP A 89 17.05 -10.89 11.51
C ASP A 89 16.61 -10.12 10.24
N LEU A 90 17.23 -8.98 9.93
CA LEU A 90 16.95 -8.21 8.70
C LEU A 90 17.13 -9.05 7.44
N SER A 91 18.16 -9.90 7.40
CA SER A 91 18.44 -10.79 6.27
C SER A 91 17.36 -11.84 5.99
N LYS A 92 16.48 -12.10 6.98
CA LYS A 92 15.37 -13.06 6.86
C LYS A 92 14.15 -12.45 6.19
N VAL A 93 14.01 -11.12 6.22
CA VAL A 93 12.86 -10.42 5.62
C VAL A 93 12.96 -10.51 4.11
N PHE A 94 11.94 -11.09 3.49
CA PHE A 94 11.86 -11.29 2.05
C PHE A 94 10.71 -10.52 1.41
N SER A 95 9.59 -10.40 2.12
CA SER A 95 8.41 -9.72 1.61
C SER A 95 7.69 -8.93 2.70
N LEU A 96 6.79 -8.07 2.25
CA LEU A 96 5.91 -7.29 3.11
C LEU A 96 4.47 -7.53 2.66
N LYS A 97 3.56 -7.73 3.62
CA LYS A 97 2.12 -7.78 3.34
C LYS A 97 1.39 -6.65 4.06
N PHE A 98 0.48 -6.02 3.33
CA PHE A 98 -0.39 -4.98 3.88
C PHE A 98 -1.42 -5.60 4.81
N GLY A 99 -1.50 -5.05 6.02
CA GLY A 99 -2.62 -5.27 6.92
C GLY A 99 -3.80 -4.34 6.61
N ALA A 100 -4.74 -4.27 7.55
CA ALA A 100 -5.92 -3.43 7.44
C ALA A 100 -5.95 -2.29 8.47
N ILE A 101 -5.06 -2.28 9.47
CA ILE A 101 -5.13 -1.36 10.62
C ILE A 101 -4.06 -0.29 10.46
N GLN A 102 -4.41 0.98 10.64
CA GLN A 102 -3.44 2.06 10.79
C GLN A 102 -3.16 2.28 12.27
N LEU A 103 -1.88 2.22 12.65
CA LEU A 103 -1.43 2.27 14.03
C LEU A 103 -0.40 3.39 14.23
N GLY A 104 -0.58 4.17 15.29
CA GLY A 104 0.46 5.08 15.78
C GLY A 104 1.65 4.30 16.34
N LEU A 105 2.82 4.93 16.39
CA LEU A 105 4.00 4.35 17.04
C LEU A 105 3.80 4.16 18.56
N ASP A 106 2.81 4.85 19.15
CA ASP A 106 2.37 4.68 20.53
C ASP A 106 1.41 3.49 20.72
N GLY A 107 1.13 2.73 19.65
CA GLY A 107 0.24 1.57 19.66
C GLY A 107 -1.25 1.91 19.56
N LYS A 108 -1.63 3.18 19.42
CA LYS A 108 -3.05 3.55 19.25
C LYS A 108 -3.52 3.29 17.83
N GLU A 109 -4.71 2.74 17.68
CA GLU A 109 -5.38 2.65 16.38
C GLU A 109 -5.77 4.06 15.92
N LEU A 110 -5.35 4.40 14.70
CA LEU A 110 -5.64 5.68 14.05
C LEU A 110 -6.75 5.55 12.99
N GLY A 111 -6.96 4.35 12.47
CA GLY A 111 -7.92 4.10 11.41
C GLY A 111 -7.79 2.70 10.83
N LYS A 112 -8.56 2.48 9.76
CA LYS A 112 -8.63 1.20 9.06
C LYS A 112 -8.69 1.41 7.56
N VAL A 113 -8.02 0.53 6.82
CA VAL A 113 -8.13 0.39 5.38
C VAL A 113 -9.04 -0.80 5.06
N TYR A 114 -10.00 -0.59 4.19
CA TYR A 114 -11.00 -1.59 3.80
C TYR A 114 -10.59 -2.33 2.52
N PRO A 115 -11.09 -3.57 2.32
CA PRO A 115 -10.84 -4.31 1.09
C PRO A 115 -11.18 -3.49 -0.17
N GLY A 116 -10.24 -3.41 -1.10
CA GLY A 116 -10.39 -2.67 -2.35
C GLY A 116 -9.93 -1.21 -2.29
N GLU A 117 -9.52 -0.70 -1.12
CA GLU A 117 -8.89 0.62 -0.99
C GLU A 117 -7.40 0.61 -1.29
N ILE A 118 -6.71 -0.54 -1.20
CA ILE A 118 -5.30 -0.76 -1.60
C ILE A 118 -5.15 -2.10 -2.30
#